data_AF-A0A6I9PL53-F1
#
_entry.id   AF-A0A6I9PL53-F1
#
_cell.length_a   1.000
_cell.length_b   1.000
_cell.length_c   1.000
_cell.angle_alpha   90.00
_cell.angle_beta   90.00
_cell.angle_gamma   90.00
#
_symmetry.space_group_name_H-M   'P 1'
#
loop_
_entity.id
_entity.type
_entity.pdbx_description
1 polymer ?
#
loop_
_entity_poly.entity_id
_entity_poly.type
_entity_poly.pdbx_seq_one_letter_code
_entity_poly.pdbx_strand_id
1 'polypeptide(L)'
;MTEGDAKAYWRSCSALLGQVLETAFKEDFTVELLSTMDVEATAGAFCCDVVLDPQLDSWTPSEESLRSLTRGAQQLIHQDLAWEPLVVVPSVALEVFSHSRCKQEEVKQKASQSPTGTVMLHRCGDHVLLSAGPLVGRTGLCSQYDVTALHSLGEGPWGLQRRAQGLSLPLQMEAHHTVWRKLKQRAGRLVEMPKPEEVTPPASEQPATTSA
;
A
#
# COMPACT_ATOMS: atom_id res chain seq x y z
N MET A 1 -1.95 22.18 -0.27
CA MET A 1 -1.93 20.77 0.16
C MET A 1 -1.06 20.72 1.40
N THR A 2 -1.66 20.45 2.56
CA THR A 2 -0.91 20.25 3.81
C THR A 2 -0.16 18.92 3.75
N GLU A 3 0.81 18.69 4.64
CA GLU A 3 1.53 17.41 4.71
C GLU A 3 0.58 16.23 4.97
N GLY A 4 -0.48 16.45 5.77
CA GLY A 4 -1.53 15.47 6.02
C GLY A 4 -2.32 15.10 4.77
N ASP A 5 -2.64 16.08 3.91
CA ASP A 5 -3.35 15.86 2.65
C ASP A 5 -2.51 15.02 1.67
N ALA A 6 -1.19 15.26 1.63
CA ALA A 6 -0.28 14.48 0.79
C ALA A 6 -0.22 13.01 1.22
N LYS A 7 -0.13 12.75 2.52
CA LYS A 7 -0.15 11.37 3.05
C LYS A 7 -1.48 10.68 2.74
N ALA A 8 -2.61 11.35 2.98
CA ALA A 8 -3.93 10.80 2.66
C ALA A 8 -4.10 10.49 1.16
N TYR A 9 -3.60 11.37 0.29
CA TYR A 9 -3.60 11.15 -1.16
C TYR A 9 -2.80 9.91 -1.57
N TRP A 10 -1.58 9.77 -1.05
CA TRP A 10 -0.71 8.64 -1.40
C TRP A 10 -1.25 7.31 -0.88
N ARG A 11 -1.79 7.27 0.35
CA ARG A 11 -2.50 6.09 0.86
C ARG A 11 -3.66 5.69 -0.02
N SER A 12 -4.42 6.66 -0.51
CA SER A 12 -5.56 6.40 -1.41
C SER A 12 -5.11 5.84 -2.76
N CYS A 13 -3.99 6.34 -3.29
CA CYS A 13 -3.39 5.82 -4.52
C CYS A 13 -2.88 4.39 -4.35
N SER A 14 -2.24 4.08 -3.21
CA SER A 14 -1.81 2.73 -2.86
C SER A 14 -3.00 1.79 -2.65
N ALA A 15 -4.07 2.24 -2.01
CA ALA A 15 -5.30 1.48 -1.82
C ALA A 15 -5.94 1.12 -3.17
N LEU A 16 -6.01 2.06 -4.11
CA LEU A 16 -6.44 1.79 -5.49
C LEU A 16 -5.56 0.75 -6.17
N LEU A 17 -4.23 0.83 -6.00
CA LEU A 17 -3.32 -0.15 -6.59
C LEU A 17 -3.57 -1.55 -6.05
N GLY A 18 -3.75 -1.68 -4.74
CA GLY A 18 -4.07 -2.95 -4.10
C GLY A 18 -5.35 -3.57 -4.67
N GLN A 19 -6.42 -2.76 -4.79
CA GLN A 19 -7.68 -3.20 -5.38
C GLN A 19 -7.53 -3.66 -6.85
N VAL A 20 -6.72 -2.93 -7.63
CA VAL A 20 -6.42 -3.30 -9.02
C VAL A 20 -5.68 -4.63 -9.10
N LEU A 21 -4.70 -4.85 -8.22
CA LEU A 21 -3.94 -6.09 -8.16
C LEU A 21 -4.85 -7.26 -7.78
N GLU A 22 -5.65 -7.13 -6.72
CA GLU A 22 -6.59 -8.17 -6.31
C GLU A 22 -7.58 -8.51 -7.43
N THR A 23 -8.06 -7.51 -8.17
CA THR A 23 -9.02 -7.71 -9.27
C THR A 23 -8.37 -8.32 -10.52
N ALA A 24 -7.13 -7.93 -10.85
CA ALA A 24 -6.45 -8.38 -12.06
C ALA A 24 -6.10 -9.87 -12.06
N PHE A 25 -5.92 -10.46 -10.87
CA PHE A 25 -5.52 -11.85 -10.69
C PHE A 25 -6.62 -12.74 -10.08
N LYS A 26 -7.75 -12.15 -9.68
CA LYS A 26 -8.82 -12.75 -8.83
C LYS A 26 -9.25 -14.17 -9.20
N GLU A 27 -9.33 -14.49 -10.48
CA GLU A 27 -9.89 -15.76 -10.97
C GLU A 27 -8.83 -16.87 -11.09
N ASP A 28 -7.57 -16.51 -11.30
CA ASP A 28 -6.52 -17.47 -11.69
C ASP A 28 -5.47 -17.67 -10.59
N PHE A 29 -5.25 -16.67 -9.73
CA PHE A 29 -4.13 -16.65 -8.80
C PHE A 29 -4.50 -16.03 -7.46
N THR A 30 -3.88 -16.54 -6.39
CA THR A 30 -3.99 -15.93 -5.07
C THR A 30 -3.20 -14.61 -4.99
N VAL A 31 -3.78 -13.61 -4.34
CA VAL A 31 -3.15 -12.31 -4.08
C VAL A 31 -3.33 -11.95 -2.62
N GLU A 32 -2.22 -11.72 -1.93
CA GLU A 32 -2.20 -11.30 -0.54
C GLU A 32 -1.58 -9.91 -0.44
N LEU A 33 -2.42 -8.90 -0.20
CA LEU A 33 -1.95 -7.54 0.06
C LEU A 33 -1.32 -7.46 1.45
N LEU A 34 -0.11 -6.93 1.50
CA LEU A 34 0.58 -6.66 2.77
C LEU A 34 0.16 -5.31 3.33
N SER A 35 0.48 -5.09 4.61
CA SER A 35 0.10 -3.88 5.31
C SER A 35 0.56 -2.62 4.57
N THR A 36 -0.35 -1.64 4.48
CA THR A 36 -0.08 -0.39 3.76
C THR A 36 0.99 0.42 4.50
N MET A 37 2.09 0.75 3.81
CA MET A 37 3.18 1.54 4.37
C MET A 37 2.94 3.04 4.12
N ASP A 38 3.20 3.88 5.13
CA ASP A 38 3.16 5.33 4.99
C ASP A 38 4.43 5.83 4.29
N VAL A 39 4.39 5.92 2.96
CA VAL A 39 5.48 6.44 2.13
C VAL A 39 5.41 7.97 2.06
N GLU A 40 6.53 8.66 2.30
CA GLU A 40 6.60 10.10 2.07
C GLU A 40 6.48 10.45 0.58
N ALA A 41 5.75 11.53 0.25
CA ALA A 41 5.59 11.96 -1.14
C ALA A 41 6.92 12.31 -1.84
N THR A 42 7.95 12.68 -1.06
CA THR A 42 9.33 12.94 -1.51
C THR A 42 10.01 11.69 -2.07
N ALA A 43 9.54 10.48 -1.71
CA ALA A 43 10.07 9.21 -2.20
C ALA A 43 9.79 9.00 -3.71
N GLY A 44 8.86 9.75 -4.29
CA GLY A 44 8.64 9.80 -5.74
C GLY A 44 7.78 8.69 -6.34
N ALA A 45 7.29 7.73 -5.55
CA ALA A 45 6.25 6.77 -5.94
C ALA A 45 5.47 6.23 -4.74
N PHE A 46 4.15 6.12 -4.85
CA PHE A 46 3.37 5.40 -3.84
C PHE A 46 3.59 3.90 -4.02
N CYS A 47 3.54 3.15 -2.93
CA CYS A 47 3.90 1.74 -2.91
C CYS A 47 2.75 0.89 -2.36
N CYS A 48 2.59 -0.30 -2.90
CA CYS A 48 1.71 -1.35 -2.39
C CYS A 48 2.51 -2.66 -2.38
N ASP A 49 2.73 -3.21 -1.20
CA ASP A 49 3.44 -4.47 -1.05
C ASP A 49 2.45 -5.64 -1.15
N VAL A 50 2.83 -6.67 -1.90
CA VAL A 50 1.95 -7.79 -2.26
C VAL A 50 2.74 -9.09 -2.33
N VAL A 51 2.09 -10.18 -1.97
CA VAL A 51 2.55 -11.53 -2.28
C VAL A 51 1.58 -12.11 -3.31
N LEU A 52 2.12 -12.60 -4.42
CA LEU A 52 1.33 -13.28 -5.45
C LEU A 52 1.46 -14.79 -5.28
N ASP A 53 0.59 -15.52 -5.98
CA ASP A 53 0.63 -16.97 -6.05
C ASP A 53 2.04 -17.51 -6.38
N PRO A 54 2.52 -18.57 -5.72
CA PRO A 54 3.85 -19.14 -5.99
C PRO A 54 4.08 -19.54 -7.45
N GLN A 55 3.02 -19.83 -8.21
CA GLN A 55 3.14 -20.09 -9.65
C GLN A 55 3.70 -18.88 -10.43
N LEU A 56 3.54 -17.69 -9.88
CA LEU A 56 4.02 -16.44 -10.45
C LEU A 56 5.39 -16.03 -9.92
N ASP A 57 6.11 -16.85 -9.15
CA ASP A 57 7.39 -16.47 -8.52
C ASP A 57 8.48 -16.05 -9.53
N SER A 58 8.51 -16.68 -10.72
CA SER A 58 9.41 -16.31 -11.82
C SER A 58 8.84 -15.22 -12.74
N TRP A 59 7.56 -14.88 -12.59
CA TRP A 59 6.91 -13.87 -13.42
C TRP A 59 7.35 -12.47 -13.05
N THR A 60 7.66 -11.67 -14.07
CA THR A 60 7.93 -10.24 -13.97
C THR A 60 7.01 -9.51 -14.94
N PRO A 61 6.42 -8.37 -14.55
CA PRO A 61 5.45 -7.70 -15.43
C PRO A 61 6.14 -7.11 -16.65
N SER A 62 5.53 -7.34 -17.81
CA SER A 62 5.89 -6.61 -19.02
C SER A 62 5.32 -5.19 -18.97
N GLU A 63 5.78 -4.31 -19.87
CA GLU A 63 5.18 -2.98 -20.02
C GLU A 63 3.68 -3.03 -20.35
N GLU A 64 3.23 -4.08 -21.04
CA GLU A 64 1.81 -4.28 -21.36
C GLU A 64 1.00 -4.67 -20.13
N SER A 65 1.57 -5.48 -19.25
CA SER A 65 0.97 -5.81 -17.95
C SER A 65 0.83 -4.55 -17.09
N LEU A 66 1.86 -3.71 -17.00
CA LEU A 66 1.82 -2.45 -16.26
C LEU A 66 0.79 -1.46 -16.86
N ARG A 67 0.71 -1.38 -18.20
CA ARG A 67 -0.33 -0.60 -18.89
C ARG A 67 -1.74 -1.12 -18.60
N SER A 68 -1.91 -2.44 -18.51
CA SER A 68 -3.20 -3.06 -18.20
C SER A 68 -3.63 -2.78 -16.75
N LEU A 69 -2.71 -2.87 -15.79
CA LEU A 69 -2.95 -2.46 -14.40
C LEU A 69 -3.31 -0.97 -14.31
N THR A 70 -2.57 -0.12 -15.03
CA THR A 70 -2.88 1.32 -15.10
C THR A 70 -4.28 1.57 -15.64
N ARG A 71 -4.70 0.85 -16.68
CA ARG A 71 -6.06 0.95 -17.22
C ARG A 71 -7.11 0.51 -16.20
N GLY A 72 -6.84 -0.55 -15.43
CA GLY A 72 -7.72 -0.98 -14.33
C GLY A 72 -7.87 0.11 -13.26
N ALA A 73 -6.78 0.76 -12.86
CA ALA A 73 -6.82 1.89 -11.94
C ALA A 73 -7.64 3.05 -12.50
N GLN A 74 -7.41 3.42 -13.76
CA GLN A 74 -8.16 4.47 -14.43
C GLN A 74 -9.66 4.15 -14.48
N GLN A 75 -10.07 2.90 -14.71
CA GLN A 75 -11.49 2.53 -14.67
C GLN A 75 -12.12 2.81 -13.30
N LEU A 76 -11.44 2.49 -12.20
CA LEU A 76 -11.91 2.78 -10.84
C LEU A 76 -11.94 4.29 -10.53
N ILE A 77 -10.97 5.03 -11.05
CA ILE A 77 -10.92 6.50 -10.93
C ILE A 77 -12.11 7.13 -11.66
N HIS A 78 -12.43 6.67 -12.88
CA HIS A 78 -13.56 7.19 -13.67
C HIS A 78 -14.93 6.86 -13.07
N GLN A 79 -15.04 5.80 -12.26
CA GLN A 79 -16.26 5.48 -11.51
C GLN A 79 -16.52 6.46 -10.35
N ASP A 80 -15.50 7.21 -9.91
CA ASP A 80 -15.58 8.22 -8.86
C ASP A 80 -16.26 7.72 -7.56
N LEU A 81 -15.82 6.55 -7.11
CA LEU A 81 -16.35 5.87 -5.92
C LEU A 81 -15.93 6.61 -4.64
N ALA A 82 -16.80 6.59 -3.64
CA ALA A 82 -16.50 7.13 -2.31
C ALA A 82 -15.71 6.10 -1.48
N TRP A 83 -14.81 6.61 -0.63
CA TRP A 83 -14.19 5.80 0.43
C TRP A 83 -15.08 5.85 1.66
N GLU A 84 -15.90 4.83 1.86
CA GLU A 84 -16.86 4.75 2.95
C GLU A 84 -16.20 4.22 4.22
N PRO A 85 -16.07 5.02 5.29
CA PRO A 85 -15.51 4.54 6.55
C PRO A 85 -16.52 3.65 7.27
N LEU A 86 -16.07 2.48 7.71
CA LEU A 86 -16.86 1.50 8.46
C LEU A 86 -16.16 1.23 9.80
N VAL A 87 -16.80 1.61 10.90
CA VAL A 87 -16.31 1.26 12.25
C VAL A 87 -16.98 -0.04 12.67
N VAL A 88 -16.18 -1.09 12.82
CA VAL A 88 -16.68 -2.45 13.09
C VAL A 88 -16.00 -3.06 14.31
N VAL A 89 -16.64 -4.07 14.88
CA VAL A 89 -16.02 -4.91 15.91
C VAL A 89 -14.96 -5.84 15.29
N PRO A 90 -13.89 -6.21 16.02
CA PRO A 90 -12.81 -7.03 15.48
C PRO A 90 -13.27 -8.37 14.91
N SER A 91 -14.30 -9.01 15.50
CA SER A 91 -14.85 -10.28 14.99
C SER A 91 -15.39 -10.15 13.57
N VAL A 92 -16.15 -9.09 13.28
CA VAL A 92 -16.68 -8.81 11.94
C VAL A 92 -15.55 -8.50 10.96
N ALA A 93 -14.53 -7.74 11.38
CA ALA A 93 -13.37 -7.48 10.53
C ALA A 93 -12.60 -8.77 10.19
N LEU A 94 -12.46 -9.70 11.14
CA LEU A 94 -11.83 -11.00 10.90
C LEU A 94 -12.64 -11.87 9.93
N GLU A 95 -13.97 -11.82 9.99
CA GLU A 95 -14.84 -12.51 9.04
C GLU A 95 -14.71 -11.94 7.62
N VAL A 96 -14.69 -10.61 7.49
CA VAL A 96 -14.49 -9.91 6.20
C VAL A 96 -13.16 -10.29 5.56
N PHE A 97 -12.09 -10.39 6.36
CA PHE A 97 -10.75 -10.76 5.89
C PHE A 97 -10.41 -12.25 6.07
N SER A 98 -11.42 -13.12 6.16
CA SER A 98 -11.23 -14.58 6.34
C SER A 98 -10.35 -15.23 5.25
N HIS A 99 -10.31 -14.63 4.06
CA HIS A 99 -9.49 -15.06 2.92
C HIS A 99 -8.01 -14.65 3.01
N SER A 100 -7.67 -13.65 3.84
CA SER A 100 -6.33 -13.05 3.90
C SER A 100 -5.74 -13.18 5.31
N ARG A 101 -4.61 -13.90 5.40
CA ARG A 101 -3.92 -14.14 6.68
C ARG A 101 -3.22 -12.88 7.17
N CYS A 102 -2.58 -12.14 6.26
CA CYS A 102 -1.90 -10.89 6.57
C CYS A 102 -2.88 -9.84 7.10
N LYS A 103 -4.04 -9.67 6.46
CA LYS A 103 -5.06 -8.71 6.92
C LYS A 103 -5.65 -9.13 8.27
N GLN A 104 -5.82 -10.42 8.54
CA GLN A 104 -6.26 -10.89 9.87
C GLN A 104 -5.28 -10.52 10.99
N GLU A 105 -3.97 -10.66 10.76
CA GLU A 105 -2.96 -10.22 11.73
C GLU A 105 -2.98 -8.69 11.91
N GLU A 106 -3.17 -7.93 10.82
CA GLU A 106 -3.33 -6.47 10.91
C GLU A 106 -4.58 -6.07 11.71
N VAL A 107 -5.71 -6.79 11.54
CA VAL A 107 -6.92 -6.57 12.35
C VAL A 107 -6.64 -6.81 13.83
N LYS A 108 -5.97 -7.91 14.18
CA LYS A 108 -5.61 -8.23 15.57
C LYS A 108 -4.72 -7.15 16.18
N GLN A 109 -3.72 -6.68 15.42
CA GLN A 109 -2.82 -5.61 15.87
C GLN A 109 -3.55 -4.29 16.06
N LYS A 110 -4.41 -3.87 15.12
CA LYS A 110 -5.19 -2.64 15.27
C LYS A 110 -6.23 -2.73 16.39
N ALA A 111 -6.83 -3.91 16.59
CA ALA A 111 -7.77 -4.13 17.67
C ALA A 111 -7.10 -4.01 19.06
N SER A 112 -5.86 -4.50 19.22
CA SER A 112 -5.13 -4.40 20.49
C SER A 112 -4.66 -2.99 20.82
N GLN A 113 -4.40 -2.17 19.80
CA GLN A 113 -4.02 -0.76 19.96
C GLN A 113 -5.22 0.18 20.13
N SER A 114 -6.43 -0.29 19.80
CA SER A 114 -7.65 0.53 19.82
C SER A 114 -8.21 0.65 21.24
N PRO A 115 -8.25 1.86 21.84
CA PRO A 115 -8.81 2.04 23.19
C PRO A 115 -10.32 1.82 23.24
N THR A 116 -11.01 1.94 22.11
CA THR A 116 -12.46 1.74 21.98
C THR A 116 -12.81 0.28 21.61
N GLY A 117 -11.82 -0.57 21.37
CA GLY A 117 -12.03 -1.96 20.96
C GLY A 117 -12.67 -2.13 19.57
N THR A 118 -12.61 -1.10 18.72
CA THR A 118 -13.16 -1.11 17.35
C THR A 118 -12.06 -0.95 16.30
N VAL A 119 -12.32 -1.45 15.09
CA VAL A 119 -11.41 -1.37 13.94
C VAL A 119 -12.09 -0.57 12.83
N MET A 120 -11.34 0.37 12.23
CA MET A 120 -11.80 1.16 11.11
C MET A 120 -11.43 0.49 9.79
N LEU A 121 -12.43 0.15 8.99
CA LEU A 121 -12.31 -0.31 7.61
C LEU A 121 -12.72 0.81 6.66
N HIS A 122 -12.29 0.71 5.41
CA HIS A 122 -12.77 1.56 4.33
C HIS A 122 -13.30 0.69 3.21
N ARG A 123 -14.53 0.97 2.75
CA ARG A 123 -15.14 0.31 1.60
C ARG A 123 -15.05 1.22 0.38
N CYS A 124 -14.69 0.65 -0.76
CA CYS A 124 -14.69 1.30 -2.07
C CYS A 124 -15.34 0.35 -3.09
N GLY A 125 -16.60 0.62 -3.42
CA GLY A 125 -17.40 -0.29 -4.23
C GLY A 125 -17.54 -1.66 -3.56
N ASP A 126 -17.01 -2.71 -4.19
CA ASP A 126 -17.08 -4.08 -3.69
C ASP A 126 -15.85 -4.51 -2.87
N HIS A 127 -14.87 -3.61 -2.71
CA HIS A 127 -13.63 -3.90 -2.02
C HIS A 127 -13.57 -3.24 -0.65
N VAL A 128 -13.02 -3.96 0.32
CA VAL A 128 -12.85 -3.51 1.71
C VAL A 128 -11.38 -3.59 2.08
N LEU A 129 -10.86 -2.55 2.71
CA LEU A 129 -9.45 -2.48 3.11
C LEU A 129 -9.24 -1.85 4.48
N LEU A 130 -8.05 -2.10 5.02
CA LEU A 130 -7.53 -1.50 6.23
C LEU A 130 -6.57 -0.37 5.84
N SER A 131 -6.78 0.82 6.40
CA SER A 131 -5.86 1.96 6.20
C SER A 131 -5.20 2.33 7.53
N ALA A 132 -3.96 2.79 7.48
CA ALA A 132 -3.25 3.33 8.65
C ALA A 132 -3.74 4.74 9.04
N GLY A 133 -4.46 5.42 8.15
CA GLY A 133 -4.96 6.77 8.39
C GLY A 133 -6.08 7.19 7.43
N PRO A 134 -6.43 8.49 7.40
CA PRO A 134 -7.49 8.98 6.52
C PRO A 134 -7.13 8.80 5.03
N LEU A 135 -8.16 8.61 4.22
CA LEU A 135 -8.11 8.58 2.76
C LEU A 135 -8.71 9.85 2.18
N VAL A 136 -8.54 10.08 0.88
CA VAL A 136 -9.24 11.14 0.15
C VAL A 136 -10.73 10.83 0.08
N GLY A 137 -11.56 11.82 -0.26
CA GLY A 137 -13.01 11.60 -0.28
C GLY A 137 -13.49 10.62 -1.36
N ARG A 138 -12.85 10.62 -2.54
CA ARG A 138 -13.27 9.85 -3.70
C ARG A 138 -12.12 9.40 -4.59
N THR A 139 -12.30 8.30 -5.33
CA THR A 139 -11.31 7.77 -6.27
C THR A 139 -11.03 8.71 -7.43
N GLY A 140 -12.01 9.52 -7.88
CA GLY A 140 -11.85 10.48 -8.97
C GLY A 140 -10.87 11.62 -8.69
N LEU A 141 -10.48 11.80 -7.42
CA LEU A 141 -9.43 12.76 -7.06
C LEU A 141 -8.05 12.32 -7.55
N CYS A 142 -7.83 11.02 -7.78
CA CYS A 142 -6.59 10.45 -8.28
C CYS A 142 -6.53 10.52 -9.82
N SER A 143 -6.43 11.73 -10.40
CA SER A 143 -6.60 11.97 -11.84
C SER A 143 -5.50 11.33 -12.73
N GLN A 144 -4.29 11.89 -12.76
CA GLN A 144 -3.20 11.31 -13.54
C GLN A 144 -2.64 10.14 -12.74
N TYR A 145 -2.71 8.92 -13.26
CA TYR A 145 -2.32 7.71 -12.54
C TYR A 145 -1.58 6.75 -13.47
N ASP A 146 -0.43 6.24 -13.03
CA ASP A 146 0.38 5.25 -13.73
C ASP A 146 0.93 4.22 -12.74
N VAL A 147 0.83 2.93 -13.07
CA VAL A 147 1.59 1.86 -12.41
C VAL A 147 2.94 1.77 -13.12
N THR A 148 4.03 1.96 -12.38
CA THR A 148 5.36 2.20 -12.94
C THR A 148 6.28 1.00 -12.88
N ALA A 149 6.21 0.21 -11.80
CA ALA A 149 7.07 -0.95 -11.63
C ALA A 149 6.49 -1.95 -10.62
N LEU A 150 6.98 -3.19 -10.69
CA LEU A 150 6.84 -4.21 -9.66
C LEU A 150 8.23 -4.76 -9.37
N HIS A 151 8.70 -4.62 -8.14
CA HIS A 151 10.03 -5.07 -7.74
C HIS A 151 9.92 -6.25 -6.78
N SER A 152 10.78 -7.25 -6.92
CA SER A 152 10.92 -8.32 -5.93
C SER A 152 11.75 -7.83 -4.74
N LEU A 153 11.21 -7.93 -3.53
CA LEU A 153 11.89 -7.55 -2.28
C LEU A 153 12.62 -8.73 -1.63
N GLY A 154 12.27 -9.97 -2.01
CA GLY A 154 12.81 -11.20 -1.45
C GLY A 154 11.74 -12.02 -0.72
N GLU A 155 12.16 -13.12 -0.10
CA GLU A 155 11.25 -13.98 0.67
C GLU A 155 10.85 -13.32 1.99
N GLY A 156 9.55 -13.36 2.29
CA GLY A 156 8.97 -12.94 3.55
C GLY A 156 8.15 -14.05 4.20
N PRO A 157 7.50 -13.76 5.34
CA PRO A 157 6.76 -14.78 6.11
C PRO A 157 5.59 -15.41 5.35
N TRP A 158 5.08 -14.75 4.32
CA TRP A 158 3.93 -15.18 3.54
C TRP A 158 4.29 -15.66 2.11
N GLY A 159 5.58 -15.63 1.73
CA GLY A 159 6.05 -15.96 0.39
C GLY A 159 6.92 -14.85 -0.22
N LEU A 160 7.12 -14.88 -1.53
CA LEU A 160 7.91 -13.89 -2.26
C LEU A 160 7.21 -12.52 -2.23
N GLN A 161 7.81 -11.58 -1.50
CA GLN A 161 7.29 -10.22 -1.37
C GLN A 161 7.66 -9.37 -2.58
N ARG A 162 6.68 -8.63 -3.08
CA ARG A 162 6.84 -7.70 -4.20
C ARG A 162 6.30 -6.34 -3.84
N ARG A 163 6.97 -5.31 -4.33
CA ARG A 163 6.56 -3.91 -4.20
C ARG A 163 6.06 -3.40 -5.52
N ALA A 164 4.75 -3.17 -5.60
CA ALA A 164 4.13 -2.48 -6.71
C ALA A 164 4.26 -0.97 -6.47
N GLN A 165 4.72 -0.23 -7.49
CA GLN A 165 4.91 1.20 -7.43
C GLN A 165 4.07 1.90 -8.49
N GLY A 166 3.62 3.10 -8.14
CA GLY A 166 2.95 3.97 -9.08
C GLY A 166 3.20 5.44 -8.81
N LEU A 167 2.79 6.24 -9.78
CA LEU A 167 2.82 7.69 -9.74
C LEU A 167 1.40 8.20 -9.94
N SER A 168 1.01 9.17 -9.13
CA SER A 168 -0.26 9.84 -9.33
C SER A 168 -0.20 11.31 -8.97
N LEU A 169 -1.01 12.11 -9.67
CA LEU A 169 -1.23 13.51 -9.37
C LEU A 169 -2.72 13.83 -9.30
N PRO A 170 -3.13 14.66 -8.31
CA PRO A 170 -4.54 14.96 -8.09
C PRO A 170 -5.12 15.77 -9.23
N LEU A 171 -6.45 15.75 -9.36
CA LEU A 171 -7.17 16.49 -10.41
C LEU A 171 -6.82 17.99 -10.46
N GLN A 172 -6.51 18.59 -9.32
CA GLN A 172 -6.16 20.01 -9.23
C GLN A 172 -4.69 20.30 -9.62
N MET A 173 -3.86 19.29 -9.86
CA MET A 173 -2.44 19.44 -10.15
C MET A 173 -2.03 18.51 -11.28
N GLU A 174 -2.27 18.92 -12.52
CA GLU A 174 -1.85 18.14 -13.69
C GLU A 174 -0.43 18.50 -14.13
N ALA A 175 0.39 17.49 -14.42
CA ALA A 175 1.71 17.71 -15.00
C ALA A 175 1.64 17.68 -16.53
N HIS A 176 2.40 18.57 -17.16
CA HIS A 176 2.66 18.49 -18.59
C HIS A 176 3.40 17.18 -18.93
N HIS A 177 3.14 16.59 -20.10
CA HIS A 177 3.64 15.27 -20.49
C HIS A 177 5.17 15.10 -20.35
N THR A 178 5.95 16.15 -20.61
CA THR A 178 7.42 16.13 -20.43
C THR A 178 7.83 15.96 -18.96
N VAL A 179 7.13 16.63 -18.05
CA VAL A 179 7.35 16.53 -16.61
C VAL A 179 6.87 15.17 -16.13
N TRP A 180 5.67 14.75 -16.55
CA TRP A 180 5.12 13.44 -16.23
C TRP A 180 6.07 12.30 -16.61
N ARG A 181 6.67 12.35 -17.80
CA ARG A 181 7.67 11.36 -18.25
C ARG A 181 8.87 11.29 -17.30
N LYS A 182 9.39 12.42 -16.83
CA LYS A 182 10.51 12.46 -15.87
C LYS A 182 10.12 11.90 -14.51
N LEU A 183 8.93 12.26 -14.02
CA LEU A 183 8.40 11.73 -12.76
C LEU A 183 8.21 10.21 -12.86
N LYS A 184 7.65 9.72 -13.98
CA LYS A 184 7.47 8.28 -14.24
C LYS A 184 8.80 7.52 -14.23
N GLN A 185 9.84 8.09 -14.84
CA GLN A 185 11.19 7.50 -14.79
C GLN A 185 11.74 7.40 -13.36
N ARG A 186 11.48 8.41 -12.50
CA ARG A 186 11.87 8.34 -11.09
C ARG A 186 11.03 7.33 -10.31
N ALA A 187 9.74 7.25 -10.60
CA ALA A 187 8.80 6.36 -9.95
C ALA A 187 9.01 4.88 -10.30
N GLY A 188 9.68 4.59 -11.42
CA GLY A 188 10.08 3.22 -11.81
C GLY A 188 11.34 2.70 -11.10
N ARG A 189 12.01 3.51 -10.28
CA ARG A 189 13.13 3.07 -9.43
C ARG A 189 12.59 2.58 -8.10
N LEU A 190 13.14 1.49 -7.58
CA LEU A 190 12.75 0.93 -6.29
C LEU A 190 12.81 2.01 -5.21
N VAL A 191 11.68 2.22 -4.52
CA VAL A 191 11.63 3.04 -3.32
C VAL A 191 12.08 2.16 -2.16
N GLU A 192 13.31 2.37 -1.73
CA GLU A 192 13.83 1.80 -0.48
C GLU A 192 13.19 2.54 0.69
N MET A 193 12.57 1.77 1.59
CA MET A 193 12.05 2.30 2.84
C MET A 193 13.11 2.08 3.92
N PRO A 194 13.35 3.04 4.82
CA PRO A 194 14.13 2.76 6.00
C PRO A 194 13.43 1.63 6.77
N LYS A 195 14.15 0.53 7.01
CA LYS A 195 13.68 -0.47 7.98
C LYS A 195 13.48 0.25 9.32
N PRO A 196 12.45 -0.09 10.11
CA PRO A 196 12.40 0.35 11.49
C PRO A 196 13.73 -0.05 12.13
N GLU A 197 14.56 0.93 12.49
CA GLU A 197 15.80 0.66 13.20
C GLU A 197 15.43 -0.14 14.45
N GLU A 198 16.04 -1.32 14.62
CA GLU A 198 16.14 -1.93 15.94
C GLU A 198 16.74 -0.87 16.85
N VAL A 199 15.92 -0.31 17.73
CA VAL A 199 16.36 0.56 18.81
C VAL A 199 17.38 -0.26 19.59
N THR A 200 18.66 -0.06 19.28
CA THR A 200 19.75 -0.65 20.03
C THR A 200 19.68 -0.01 21.40
N PRO A 201 19.43 -0.76 22.49
CA PRO A 201 19.40 -0.16 23.81
C PRO A 201 20.79 0.45 24.10
N PRO A 202 20.87 1.62 24.76
CA PRO A 202 22.14 2.25 25.06
C PRO A 202 23.01 1.30 25.89
N ALA A 203 24.25 1.10 25.44
CA ALA A 203 25.24 0.27 26.09
C ALA A 203 25.35 0.65 27.58
N SER A 204 25.03 -0.31 28.45
CA SER A 204 25.22 -0.16 29.89
C SER A 204 26.70 0.07 30.20
N GLU A 205 26.98 1.16 30.91
CA GLU A 205 28.29 1.47 31.48
C GLU A 205 28.80 0.27 32.29
N GLN A 206 29.98 -0.24 31.95
CA GLN A 206 30.65 -1.27 32.74
C GLN A 206 31.15 -0.68 34.06
N PRO A 207 30.98 -1.37 35.20
CA PRO A 207 31.59 -0.96 36.45
C PRO A 207 33.10 -1.25 36.42
N ALA A 208 33.91 -0.21 36.69
CA ALA A 208 35.34 -0.36 36.91
C ALA A 208 35.60 -1.21 38.17
N THR A 209 36.02 -2.45 37.96
CA THR A 209 36.65 -3.28 38.99
C THR A 209 38.07 -2.78 39.21
N THR A 210 38.31 -2.06 40.31
CA THR A 210 39.65 -1.90 40.87
C THR A 210 39.82 -2.95 41.96
N SER A 211 40.75 -3.87 41.76
CA SER A 211 41.25 -4.80 42.77
C SER A 211 42.77 -4.84 42.67
N ALA A 212 43.43 -4.19 43.64
CA ALA A 212 44.73 -4.53 44.25
C ALA A 212 45.10 -3.40 45.22
#